data_AF-A0A6V7WNW0-F1
#
_entry.id   AF-A0A6V7WNW0-F1
#
_cell.length_a   1.000
_cell.length_b   1.000
_cell.length_c   1.000
_cell.angle_alpha   90.00
_cell.angle_beta   90.00
_cell.angle_gamma   90.00
#
_symmetry.space_group_name_H-M   'P 1'
#
loop_
_entity.id
_entity.type
_entity.pdbx_description
1 polymer ?
#
loop_
_entity_poly.entity_id
_entity_poly.type
_entity_poly.pdbx_seq_one_letter_code
_entity_poly.pdbx_strand_id
1 'polypeptide(L)'
;MQRNFIKQCKVCGTKENVSFHYGVCTCMACGSFFRRYLENENQWKYNLCKCSEKNTNEKSQRNWAKCKKCRLEKCFSVGMKKLGLSKLG
;
A
#
# COMPACT_ATOMS: atom_id res chain seq x y z
N MET A 1 -3.27 -17.49 -27.16
CA MET A 1 -3.94 -16.37 -26.46
C MET A 1 -3.09 -15.98 -25.24
N GLN A 2 -2.31 -14.91 -25.33
CA GLN A 2 -1.51 -14.46 -24.18
C GLN A 2 -2.46 -13.89 -23.12
N ARG A 3 -2.62 -14.58 -21.98
CA ARG A 3 -3.33 -14.05 -20.82
C ARG A 3 -2.52 -12.88 -20.28
N ASN A 4 -2.91 -11.67 -20.68
CA ASN A 4 -2.37 -10.44 -20.16
C ASN A 4 -2.83 -10.32 -18.70
N PHE A 5 -2.09 -10.94 -17.77
CA PHE A 5 -2.32 -10.74 -16.33
C PHE A 5 -1.99 -9.29 -16.01
N ILE A 6 -2.99 -8.42 -16.09
CA ILE A 6 -2.85 -7.03 -15.65
C ILE A 6 -2.57 -7.06 -14.15
N LYS A 7 -1.28 -6.97 -13.78
CA LYS A 7 -0.85 -6.88 -12.38
C LYS A 7 -1.30 -5.52 -11.84
N GLN A 8 -2.29 -5.54 -10.95
CA GLN A 8 -2.82 -4.35 -10.29
C GLN A 8 -2.28 -4.25 -8.87
N CYS A 9 -1.90 -3.05 -8.44
CA CYS A 9 -1.52 -2.77 -7.07
C CYS A 9 -2.68 -3.08 -6.11
N LYS A 10 -2.49 -4.04 -5.21
CA LYS A 10 -3.53 -4.44 -4.24
C LYS A 10 -3.86 -3.35 -3.23
N VAL A 11 -2.96 -2.38 -3.05
CA VAL A 11 -3.20 -1.16 -2.27
C VAL A 11 -4.02 -0.20 -3.12
N CYS A 12 -3.41 0.68 -3.93
CA CYS A 12 -4.13 1.79 -4.56
C CYS A 12 -4.85 1.47 -5.89
N GLY A 13 -4.77 0.25 -6.40
CA GLY A 13 -5.45 -0.14 -7.63
C GLY A 13 -4.79 0.34 -8.93
N THR A 14 -3.64 1.02 -8.92
CA THR A 14 -2.95 1.35 -10.18
C THR A 14 -2.41 0.09 -10.86
N LYS A 15 -2.38 0.12 -12.20
CA LYS A 15 -1.79 -0.93 -13.04
C LYS A 15 -0.34 -0.60 -13.43
N GLU A 16 0.09 0.63 -13.16
CA GLU A 16 1.41 1.13 -13.52
C GLU A 16 2.46 0.73 -12.49
N ASN A 17 3.63 0.32 -12.97
CA ASN A 17 4.81 0.07 -12.15
C ASN A 17 4.58 -0.91 -10.99
N VAL A 18 3.82 -1.99 -11.25
CA VAL A 18 3.46 -3.00 -10.25
C VAL A 18 4.51 -4.12 -10.22
N SER A 19 5.06 -4.37 -9.05
CA SER A 19 5.98 -5.48 -8.76
C SER A 19 5.68 -6.05 -7.36
N PHE A 20 6.47 -7.01 -6.90
CA PHE A 20 6.26 -7.64 -5.60
C PHE A 20 7.07 -6.91 -4.53
N HIS A 21 6.38 -6.29 -3.57
CA HIS A 21 7.02 -5.58 -2.45
C HIS A 21 6.37 -6.02 -1.14
N TYR A 22 7.19 -6.30 -0.12
CA TYR A 22 6.71 -6.61 1.23
C TYR A 22 5.67 -7.75 1.30
N GLY A 23 5.77 -8.71 0.37
CA GLY A 23 4.91 -9.91 0.32
C GLY A 23 3.65 -9.75 -0.52
N VAL A 24 3.46 -8.61 -1.21
CA VAL A 24 2.23 -8.31 -1.95
C VAL A 24 2.54 -7.64 -3.30
N CYS A 25 1.71 -7.88 -4.32
CA CYS A 25 1.76 -7.16 -5.59
C CYS A 25 1.31 -5.71 -5.39
N THR A 26 2.25 -4.77 -5.47
CA THR A 26 2.02 -3.34 -5.22
C THR A 26 2.79 -2.48 -6.22
N CYS A 27 2.35 -1.25 -6.43
CA CYS A 27 3.13 -0.30 -7.23
C CYS A 27 4.32 0.24 -6.45
N MET A 28 5.35 0.70 -7.16
CA MET A 28 6.56 1.29 -6.56
C MET A 28 6.25 2.39 -5.51
N ALA A 29 5.21 3.20 -5.75
CA ALA A 29 4.80 4.24 -4.81
C ALA A 29 4.27 3.67 -3.48
N CYS A 30 3.50 2.60 -3.51
CA CYS A 30 3.00 1.95 -2.28
C CYS A 30 4.11 1.17 -1.57
N GLY A 31 5.01 0.51 -2.32
CA GLY A 31 6.21 -0.11 -1.76
C GLY A 31 7.09 0.91 -1.02
N SER A 32 7.41 2.03 -1.68
CA SER A 32 8.21 3.11 -1.09
C SER A 32 7.53 3.77 0.11
N PHE A 33 6.21 3.94 0.06
CA PHE A 33 5.42 4.45 1.18
C PHE A 33 5.53 3.54 2.42
N PHE A 34 5.39 2.23 2.23
CA PHE A 34 5.48 1.26 3.31
C PHE A 34 6.90 1.16 3.87
N ARG A 35 7.94 1.22 3.01
CA ARG A 35 9.35 1.31 3.43
C ARG A 35 9.57 2.47 4.41
N ARG A 36 9.13 3.67 4.03
CA ARG A 36 9.30 4.88 4.85
C ARG A 36 8.58 4.79 6.19
N TYR A 37 7.46 4.08 6.24
CA TYR A 37 6.78 3.79 7.51
C TYR A 37 7.62 2.84 8.37
N LEU A 38 8.16 1.75 7.81
CA LEU A 38 9.00 0.81 8.56
C LEU A 38 10.30 1.45 9.08
N GLU A 39 10.90 2.37 8.32
CA GLU A 39 12.09 3.13 8.74
C GLU A 39 11.76 4.17 9.83
N ASN A 40 10.49 4.55 9.97
CA ASN A 40 10.05 5.62 10.86
C ASN A 40 8.79 5.21 11.62
N GLU A 41 8.83 3.99 12.14
CA GLU A 41 7.78 3.41 12.97
C GLU A 41 7.57 4.37 14.15
N ASN A 42 6.31 4.73 14.46
CA ASN A 42 5.89 5.75 15.45
C ASN A 42 5.79 7.22 14.99
N GLN A 43 5.98 7.55 13.70
CA GLN A 43 5.69 8.93 13.27
C GLN A 43 4.18 9.24 13.32
N TRP A 44 3.83 10.29 14.09
CA TRP A 44 2.46 10.76 14.31
C TRP A 44 1.64 10.95 13.02
N LYS A 45 2.30 11.30 11.90
CA LYS A 45 1.67 11.53 10.59
C LYS A 45 0.99 10.29 10.00
N TYR A 46 1.35 9.08 10.45
CA TYR A 46 0.70 7.83 10.06
C TYR A 46 -0.48 7.47 10.97
N ASN A 47 -0.60 8.12 12.13
CA ASN A 47 -1.70 7.91 13.09
C ASN A 47 -2.84 8.92 12.89
N LEU A 48 -2.56 10.07 12.27
CA LEU A 48 -3.58 11.07 11.96
C LEU A 48 -4.39 10.69 10.71
N CYS A 49 -5.68 10.40 10.89
CA CYS A 49 -6.65 10.36 9.80
C CYS A 49 -7.16 11.78 9.54
N LYS A 50 -7.13 12.23 8.28
CA LYS A 50 -7.70 13.53 7.87
C LYS A 50 -8.99 13.37 7.05
N CYS A 51 -9.55 12.15 7.00
CA CYS A 51 -10.80 11.91 6.32
C CYS A 51 -11.96 12.21 7.28
N SER A 52 -12.77 13.23 6.98
CA SER A 52 -14.06 13.42 7.67
C SER A 52 -14.97 12.23 7.39
N GLU A 53 -15.45 11.64 8.48
CA GLU A 53 -16.37 10.52 8.57
C GLU A 53 -15.87 9.15 8.08
N LYS A 54 -16.19 8.17 8.92
CA LYS A 54 -15.93 6.73 8.80
C LYS A 54 -15.85 6.31 7.33
N ASN A 55 -14.64 6.00 6.88
CA ASN A 55 -14.34 5.49 5.54
C ASN A 55 -14.96 4.08 5.38
N THR A 56 -16.27 4.02 5.23
CA THR A 56 -16.99 2.84 4.78
C THR A 56 -16.65 2.61 3.31
N ASN A 57 -15.58 1.86 3.09
CA ASN A 57 -15.27 0.96 1.95
C ASN A 57 -15.46 1.41 0.49
N GLU A 58 -16.00 2.58 0.18
CA GLU A 58 -16.46 2.91 -1.19
C GLU A 58 -16.20 4.35 -1.65
N LYS A 59 -15.39 5.14 -0.93
CA LYS A 59 -14.79 6.34 -1.55
C LYS A 59 -13.68 5.88 -2.51
N SER A 60 -13.75 6.31 -3.77
CA SER A 60 -12.92 5.83 -4.88
C SER A 60 -11.47 5.51 -4.49
N GLN A 61 -10.87 4.47 -5.08
CA GLN A 61 -9.50 4.01 -4.79
C GLN A 61 -8.44 5.13 -4.73
N ARG A 62 -8.70 6.27 -5.39
CA ARG A 62 -7.85 7.46 -5.40
C ARG A 62 -7.91 8.30 -4.12
N ASN A 63 -9.02 8.30 -3.37
CA ASN A 63 -9.25 9.23 -2.27
C ASN A 63 -8.65 8.76 -0.94
N TRP A 64 -8.77 7.48 -0.58
CA TRP A 64 -8.12 6.97 0.65
C TRP A 64 -6.59 6.85 0.51
N ALA A 65 -6.09 6.72 -0.73
CA ALA A 65 -4.65 6.77 -1.04
C ALA A 65 -3.97 8.10 -0.69
N LYS A 66 -4.74 9.19 -0.52
CA LYS A 66 -4.24 10.50 -0.09
C LYS A 66 -4.02 10.59 1.42
N CYS A 67 -4.75 9.79 2.22
CA CYS A 67 -4.59 9.75 3.66
C CYS A 67 -3.49 8.73 4.03
N LYS A 68 -2.46 9.17 4.77
CA LYS A 68 -1.36 8.30 5.19
C LYS A 68 -1.85 7.16 6.10
N LYS A 69 -2.73 7.45 7.07
CA LYS A 69 -3.30 6.44 7.95
C LYS A 69 -4.08 5.37 7.17
N CYS A 70 -5.06 5.78 6.36
CA CYS A 70 -5.88 4.84 5.59
C CYS A 70 -5.06 4.04 4.56
N ARG A 71 -4.06 4.68 3.94
CA ARG A 71 -3.15 3.97 3.05
C ARG A 71 -2.34 2.90 3.78
N LEU A 72 -1.84 3.22 4.97
CA LEU A 72 -1.10 2.28 5.80
C LEU A 72 -1.98 1.14 6.31
N GLU A 73 -3.18 1.44 6.81
CA GLU A 73 -4.18 0.43 7.19
C GLU A 73 -4.48 -0.52 6.04
N LYS A 74 -4.61 0.01 4.81
CA LYS A 74 -4.80 -0.84 3.63
C LYS A 74 -3.57 -1.68 3.31
N CYS A 75 -2.35 -1.15 3.43
CA CYS A 75 -1.10 -1.92 3.27
C CYS A 75 -1.12 -3.16 4.17
N PHE A 76 -1.46 -3.00 5.46
CA PHE A 76 -1.58 -4.12 6.39
C PHE A 76 -2.75 -5.05 6.05
N SER A 77 -3.92 -4.49 5.70
CA SER A 77 -5.11 -5.27 5.31
C SER A 77 -4.88 -6.17 4.10
N VAL A 78 -4.00 -5.79 3.17
CA VAL A 78 -3.64 -6.64 2.02
C VAL A 78 -2.45 -7.57 2.29
N GLY A 79 -1.91 -7.56 3.52
CA GLY A 79 -0.85 -8.47 3.96
C GLY A 79 0.58 -7.96 3.77
N MET A 80 0.80 -6.65 3.55
CA MET A 80 2.16 -6.11 3.54
C MET A 80 2.78 -6.21 4.93
N LYS A 81 3.98 -6.77 5.02
CA LYS A 81 4.72 -6.94 6.27
C LYS A 81 6.19 -6.60 6.11
N LYS A 82 6.86 -6.27 7.21
CA LYS A 82 8.32 -6.16 7.24
C LYS A 82 8.90 -7.55 6.93
N LEU A 83 9.16 -7.82 5.67
CA LEU A 83 9.93 -8.99 5.28
C LEU A 83 11.34 -8.76 5.85
N GLY A 84 11.73 -9.56 6.85
CA GLY A 84 13.14 -9.71 7.16
C GLY A 84 13.81 -10.16 5.87
N LEU A 85 14.78 -9.39 5.38
CA LEU A 85 15.51 -9.59 4.12
C LEU A 85 15.87 -11.07 3.92
N SER A 86 14.96 -11.83 3.31
CA SER A 86 15.25 -13.18 2.85
C SER A 86 15.86 -12.96 1.49
N LYS A 87 17.20 -12.88 1.49
CA LYS A 87 18.12 -12.91 0.35
C LYS A 87 17.39 -13.10 -0.99
N LEU A 88 17.35 -12.05 -1.81
CA LEU A 88 17.33 -12.25 -3.26
C LEU A 88 18.69 -12.87 -3.59
N GLY A 89 18.71 -14.18 -3.77
CA GLY A 89 19.75 -14.87 -4.54
C GLY A 89 19.55 -14.61 -6.02
#